data_AF-W9RQF5-F1
#
_entry.id   AF-W9RQF5-F1
#
_cell.length_a   1.000
_cell.length_b   1.000
_cell.length_c   1.000
_cell.angle_alpha   90.00
_cell.angle_beta   90.00
_cell.angle_gamma   90.00
#
_symmetry.space_group_name_H-M   'P 1'
#
loop_
_entity.id
_entity.type
_entity.pdbx_description
1 polymer ?
#
loop_
_entity_poly.entity_id
_entity_poly.type
_entity_poly.pdbx_seq_one_letter_code
_entity_poly.pdbx_strand_id
1 'polypeptide(L)'
;MAVLLHGTLLVTIFGIDRLQLGSGFNTCCGKRCWEDIFDDITDAKHFIYITGWSVYTQITLIRDPRRRKPGDHITLGELLWKKADEGVTVLLLVWDDRTSVEEFKKDGLMATHDQETEEYFRKTKVHCFLCPRNPDNGRSIVQGFAISAMFSHHEKTEIEGYDKLEHPLFSSLGTTHYNDFHQPNFPGASIKKGGPREPWHDVHCGLEGPVAWDVLYNFEQRWKRQVGNRFLIPLNKLNKILIHPTSTTISSSDDTENWYLQLFRFIDGGVVSGFPKNHTDAAEIRLVTGKNNVIDRSIQDAYIHAIRRAKNFIYIKNQYFLESSFGWRSSDIKVQDINALHLIPKELSLKIINKIEARQRFCVYIVIPMWPERIPESSSVQAKLD
;
A
#
# COMPACT_ATOMS: atom_id res chain seq x y z
N MET A 1 3.91 22.17 10.08
CA MET A 1 3.00 21.04 9.76
C MET A 1 3.83 19.82 9.34
N ALA A 2 3.39 18.62 9.69
CA ALA A 2 4.00 17.38 9.23
C ALA A 2 3.37 17.01 7.89
N VAL A 3 4.15 17.02 6.82
CA VAL A 3 3.69 16.54 5.50
C VAL A 3 3.74 15.02 5.56
N LEU A 4 2.57 14.39 5.62
CA LEU A 4 2.44 12.93 5.47
C LEU A 4 2.86 12.58 4.04
N LEU A 5 3.95 11.84 3.93
CA LEU A 5 4.39 11.25 2.67
C LEU A 5 3.64 9.94 2.47
N HIS A 6 2.67 9.93 1.55
CA HIS A 6 1.94 8.73 1.14
C HIS A 6 2.45 8.29 -0.22
N GLY A 7 3.51 7.48 -0.21
CA GLY A 7 3.89 6.65 -1.35
C GLY A 7 3.36 5.24 -1.09
N THR A 8 2.13 4.95 -1.52
CA THR A 8 1.57 3.60 -1.41
C THR A 8 2.24 2.72 -2.46
N LEU A 9 3.18 1.87 -2.04
CA LEU A 9 3.46 0.65 -2.78
C LEU A 9 2.38 -0.35 -2.35
N LEU A 10 1.58 -0.78 -3.30
CA LEU A 10 0.49 -1.70 -3.07
C LEU A 10 1.00 -3.07 -3.52
N VAL A 11 1.18 -4.02 -2.60
CA VAL A 11 1.61 -5.36 -2.99
C VAL A 11 0.79 -6.47 -2.38
N THR A 12 0.31 -7.32 -3.28
CA THR A 12 -0.49 -8.53 -3.07
C THR A 12 0.31 -9.63 -2.38
N ILE A 13 -0.44 -10.41 -1.61
CA ILE A 13 -0.07 -11.66 -0.93
C ILE A 13 0.50 -12.67 -1.94
N PHE A 14 1.65 -13.26 -1.65
CA PHE A 14 2.15 -14.40 -2.45
C PHE A 14 1.73 -15.72 -1.84
N GLY A 15 0.91 -16.47 -2.57
CA GLY A 15 0.90 -17.94 -2.53
C GLY A 15 1.64 -18.46 -3.77
N ILE A 16 2.93 -18.77 -3.66
CA ILE A 16 3.68 -19.30 -4.82
C ILE A 16 3.36 -20.79 -4.97
N ASP A 17 2.20 -21.10 -5.56
CA ASP A 17 1.90 -22.46 -6.06
C ASP A 17 0.98 -22.49 -7.30
N ARG A 18 0.61 -21.34 -7.89
CA ARG A 18 -0.04 -21.29 -9.21
C ARG A 18 0.85 -20.62 -10.25
N LEU A 19 1.60 -21.44 -10.99
CA LEU A 19 1.97 -21.12 -12.37
C LEU A 19 0.77 -21.47 -13.25
N GLN A 20 -0.13 -20.52 -13.47
CA GLN A 20 -1.17 -20.66 -14.48
C GLN A 20 -0.85 -19.68 -15.61
N LEU A 21 -0.35 -20.23 -16.73
CA LEU A 21 -0.20 -19.54 -18.00
C LEU A 21 -1.55 -18.90 -18.37
N GLY A 22 -1.65 -17.57 -18.34
CA GLY A 22 -2.90 -16.89 -18.69
C GLY A 22 -2.94 -15.37 -18.45
N SER A 23 -2.62 -14.64 -19.51
CA SER A 23 -3.22 -13.37 -19.97
C SER A 23 -3.23 -12.13 -19.07
N GLY A 24 -2.45 -11.15 -19.50
CA GLY A 24 -2.92 -9.79 -19.81
C GLY A 24 -3.26 -8.87 -18.62
N PHE A 25 -2.74 -7.66 -18.68
CA PHE A 25 -3.16 -6.54 -17.82
C PHE A 25 -4.56 -6.10 -18.23
N ASN A 26 -5.57 -6.84 -17.78
CA ASN A 26 -6.96 -6.47 -17.91
C ASN A 26 -7.34 -5.49 -16.80
N THR A 27 -6.99 -4.21 -16.95
CA THR A 27 -7.97 -3.19 -16.57
C THR A 27 -9.09 -3.23 -17.62
N CYS A 28 -9.96 -4.24 -17.50
CA CYS A 28 -11.25 -4.49 -18.18
C CYS A 28 -11.37 -5.99 -18.55
N CYS A 29 -12.31 -6.67 -17.89
CA CYS A 29 -12.81 -8.03 -18.12
C CYS A 29 -11.95 -9.22 -17.61
N GLY A 30 -12.12 -9.57 -16.31
CA GLY A 30 -12.00 -10.97 -15.87
C GLY A 30 -11.45 -11.19 -14.46
N LYS A 31 -10.38 -10.49 -14.10
CA LYS A 31 -9.68 -10.60 -12.81
C LYS A 31 -10.42 -9.86 -11.70
N ARG A 32 -10.34 -10.37 -10.47
CA ARG A 32 -11.10 -9.88 -9.32
C ARG A 32 -10.21 -9.95 -8.10
N CYS A 33 -9.66 -8.80 -7.72
CA CYS A 33 -8.66 -8.65 -6.66
C CYS A 33 -8.91 -9.56 -5.43
N TRP A 34 -10.07 -9.42 -4.78
CA TRP A 34 -10.38 -10.19 -3.56
C TRP A 34 -10.64 -11.68 -3.83
N GLU A 35 -11.14 -12.04 -5.02
CA GLU A 35 -11.31 -13.44 -5.41
C GLU A 35 -9.96 -14.12 -5.71
N ASP A 36 -9.03 -13.38 -6.32
CA ASP A 36 -7.70 -13.86 -6.66
C ASP A 36 -6.84 -13.98 -5.38
N ILE A 37 -6.89 -12.98 -4.49
CA ILE A 37 -6.24 -13.04 -3.16
C ILE A 37 -6.72 -14.25 -2.34
N PHE A 38 -8.02 -14.53 -2.35
CA PHE A 38 -8.58 -15.70 -1.67
C PHE A 38 -8.02 -17.01 -2.23
N ASP A 39 -7.91 -17.14 -3.55
CA ASP A 39 -7.35 -18.33 -4.19
C ASP A 39 -5.85 -18.47 -3.86
N ASP A 40 -5.08 -17.38 -3.92
CA ASP A 40 -3.65 -17.38 -3.63
C ASP A 40 -3.35 -17.81 -2.18
N ILE A 41 -4.09 -17.29 -1.20
CA ILE A 41 -3.96 -17.73 0.21
C ILE A 41 -4.35 -19.20 0.34
N THR A 42 -5.48 -19.59 -0.26
CA THR A 42 -6.01 -20.96 -0.13
C THR A 42 -5.03 -21.99 -0.68
N ASP A 43 -4.39 -21.67 -1.80
CA ASP A 43 -3.53 -22.62 -2.52
C ASP A 43 -2.10 -22.66 -2.03
N ALA A 44 -1.61 -21.61 -1.35
CA ALA A 44 -0.27 -21.55 -0.80
C ALA A 44 0.12 -22.84 -0.03
N LYS A 45 1.29 -23.41 -0.35
CA LYS A 45 1.86 -24.59 0.34
C LYS A 45 3.06 -24.27 1.21
N HIS A 46 3.71 -23.13 0.99
CA HIS A 46 5.01 -22.85 1.62
C HIS A 46 5.00 -21.66 2.56
N PHE A 47 4.58 -20.48 2.08
CA PHE A 47 4.49 -19.29 2.91
C PHE A 47 3.39 -18.34 2.44
N ILE A 48 2.97 -17.47 3.35
CA ILE A 48 2.07 -16.35 3.12
C ILE A 48 2.65 -15.16 3.91
N TYR A 49 3.14 -14.15 3.22
CA TYR A 49 3.70 -12.94 3.82
C TYR A 49 2.82 -11.73 3.50
N ILE A 50 2.42 -10.96 4.53
CA ILE A 50 1.46 -9.85 4.40
C ILE A 50 2.02 -8.62 5.12
N THR A 51 1.95 -7.45 4.48
CA THR A 51 2.24 -6.17 5.14
C THR A 51 1.02 -5.26 5.06
N GLY A 52 0.44 -4.86 6.19
CA GLY A 52 -0.76 -4.03 6.18
C GLY A 52 -0.57 -2.73 6.94
N TRP A 53 -1.15 -1.65 6.42
CA TRP A 53 -1.40 -0.46 7.23
C TRP A 53 -2.44 -0.77 8.31
N SER A 54 -3.53 -1.43 7.91
CA SER A 54 -4.47 -2.15 8.76
C SER A 54 -4.74 -3.51 8.15
N VAL A 55 -4.99 -4.51 8.99
CA VAL A 55 -5.52 -5.82 8.59
C VAL A 55 -6.66 -6.12 9.53
N TYR A 56 -7.87 -6.27 9.01
CA TYR A 56 -9.02 -6.65 9.82
C TYR A 56 -9.31 -8.14 9.66
N THR A 57 -9.16 -8.92 10.74
CA THR A 57 -9.25 -10.39 10.67
C THR A 57 -10.64 -10.91 10.35
N GLN A 58 -11.70 -10.16 10.65
CA GLN A 58 -13.10 -10.62 10.57
C GLN A 58 -13.75 -10.43 9.19
N ILE A 59 -13.03 -9.84 8.22
CA ILE A 59 -13.59 -9.69 6.87
C ILE A 59 -13.71 -11.03 6.17
N THR A 60 -14.68 -11.14 5.25
CA THR A 60 -14.75 -12.23 4.28
C THR A 60 -14.29 -11.73 2.91
N LEU A 61 -13.47 -12.53 2.22
CA LEU A 61 -12.91 -12.12 0.93
C LEU A 61 -13.93 -12.25 -0.22
N ILE A 62 -14.77 -13.29 -0.15
CA ILE A 62 -15.74 -13.63 -1.20
C ILE A 62 -17.14 -13.27 -0.71
N ARG A 63 -17.71 -12.19 -1.27
CA ARG A 63 -19.02 -11.68 -0.82
C ARG A 63 -20.11 -11.69 -1.88
N ASP A 64 -19.77 -11.95 -3.14
CA ASP A 64 -20.76 -11.97 -4.21
C ASP A 64 -21.59 -13.27 -4.16
N PRO A 65 -22.91 -13.19 -3.88
CA PRO A 65 -23.75 -14.38 -3.79
C PRO A 65 -23.88 -15.13 -5.12
N ARG A 66 -23.58 -14.49 -6.25
CA ARG A 66 -23.61 -15.11 -7.59
C ARG A 66 -22.28 -15.81 -7.93
N ARG A 67 -21.24 -15.62 -7.12
CA ARG A 67 -19.88 -16.13 -7.37
C ARG A 67 -19.29 -16.74 -6.09
N ARG A 68 -20.03 -17.70 -5.53
CA ARG A 68 -19.62 -18.45 -4.35
C ARG A 68 -18.38 -19.28 -4.65
N LYS A 69 -17.51 -19.43 -3.65
CA LYS A 69 -16.33 -20.30 -3.68
C LYS A 69 -16.34 -21.21 -2.46
N PRO A 70 -15.81 -22.45 -2.52
CA PRO A 70 -15.69 -23.28 -1.33
C PRO A 70 -14.92 -22.55 -0.23
N GLY A 71 -15.52 -22.40 0.95
CA GLY A 71 -14.91 -21.65 2.06
C GLY A 71 -15.11 -20.13 2.02
N ASP A 72 -15.98 -19.60 1.15
CA ASP A 72 -16.26 -18.16 1.02
C ASP A 72 -16.80 -17.44 2.27
N HIS A 73 -17.31 -18.19 3.24
CA HIS A 73 -17.81 -17.66 4.52
C HIS A 73 -16.70 -17.52 5.57
N ILE A 74 -15.52 -18.11 5.33
CA ILE A 74 -14.41 -18.09 6.26
C ILE A 74 -13.82 -16.68 6.28
N THR A 75 -13.54 -16.17 7.47
CA THR A 75 -12.89 -14.88 7.63
C THR A 75 -11.42 -14.94 7.21
N LEU A 76 -10.82 -13.79 6.88
CA LEU A 76 -9.40 -13.73 6.58
C LEU A 76 -8.55 -14.32 7.72
N GLY A 77 -8.90 -14.00 8.97
CA GLY A 77 -8.19 -14.48 10.15
C GLY A 77 -8.22 -16.01 10.29
N GLU A 78 -9.39 -16.61 10.13
CA GLU A 78 -9.55 -18.08 10.15
C GLU A 78 -8.83 -18.74 8.98
N LEU A 79 -8.86 -18.15 7.78
CA LEU A 79 -8.18 -18.67 6.61
C LEU A 79 -6.66 -18.71 6.85
N LEU A 80 -6.07 -17.61 7.31
CA LEU A 80 -4.64 -17.53 7.62
C LEU A 80 -4.23 -18.51 8.73
N TRP A 81 -5.05 -18.62 9.78
CA TRP A 81 -4.82 -19.59 10.85
C TRP A 81 -4.84 -21.03 10.32
N LYS A 82 -5.85 -21.40 9.53
CA LYS A 82 -5.95 -22.74 8.92
C LYS A 82 -4.71 -23.08 8.08
N LYS A 83 -4.25 -22.14 7.25
CA LYS A 83 -3.02 -22.32 6.45
C LYS A 83 -1.78 -22.52 7.32
N ALA A 84 -1.67 -21.78 8.41
CA ALA A 84 -0.58 -21.97 9.36
C ALA A 84 -0.63 -23.34 10.05
N ASP A 85 -1.82 -23.86 10.34
CA ASP A 85 -1.99 -25.21 10.90
C ASP A 85 -1.68 -26.34 9.90
N GLU A 86 -1.91 -26.10 8.61
CA GLU A 86 -1.48 -26.98 7.51
C GLU A 86 0.05 -26.98 7.29
N GLY A 87 0.80 -26.11 7.99
CA GLY A 87 2.25 -26.04 7.94
C GLY A 87 2.81 -24.96 7.01
N VAL A 88 1.97 -24.07 6.48
CA VAL A 88 2.39 -22.89 5.71
C VAL A 88 2.99 -21.85 6.67
N THR A 89 4.14 -21.28 6.33
CA THR A 89 4.73 -20.19 7.12
C THR A 89 3.95 -18.88 6.89
N VAL A 90 3.14 -18.45 7.87
CA VAL A 90 2.33 -17.23 7.75
C VAL A 90 2.92 -16.10 8.59
N LEU A 91 3.40 -15.04 7.94
CA LEU A 91 4.08 -13.88 8.55
C LEU A 91 3.35 -12.58 8.22
N LEU A 92 2.99 -11.80 9.24
CA LEU A 92 2.34 -10.49 9.08
C LEU A 92 3.20 -9.39 9.71
N LEU A 93 3.43 -8.30 8.96
CA LEU A 93 3.92 -7.03 9.50
C LEU A 93 2.79 -5.99 9.39
N VAL A 94 2.14 -5.72 10.51
CA VAL A 94 1.06 -4.72 10.59
C VAL A 94 1.61 -3.44 11.19
N TRP A 95 1.25 -2.27 10.67
CA TRP A 95 1.69 -1.01 11.25
C TRP A 95 1.21 -0.87 12.70
N ASP A 96 2.13 -0.50 13.60
CA ASP A 96 1.82 -0.18 15.01
C ASP A 96 1.34 1.27 15.10
N ASP A 97 0.02 1.48 15.15
CA ASP A 97 -0.55 2.78 15.50
C ASP A 97 -0.34 3.03 16.99
N ARG A 98 0.74 3.73 17.30
CA ARG A 98 1.10 4.13 18.67
C ARG A 98 0.09 5.08 19.32
N THR A 99 -0.94 5.53 18.60
CA THR A 99 -2.05 6.32 19.17
C THR A 99 -3.18 5.46 19.72
N SER A 100 -3.15 4.13 19.53
CA SER A 100 -4.17 3.17 19.98
C SER A 100 -4.05 2.72 21.45
N VAL A 101 -3.30 3.45 22.29
CA VAL A 101 -3.14 3.10 23.72
C VAL A 101 -4.47 3.32 24.46
N GLU A 102 -4.82 2.42 25.39
CA GLU A 102 -6.13 2.30 26.07
C GLU A 102 -6.74 3.60 26.63
N GLU A 103 -5.93 4.63 26.90
CA GLU A 103 -6.37 5.95 27.39
C GLU A 103 -6.93 6.88 26.29
N PHE A 104 -6.72 6.56 25.00
CA PHE A 104 -7.14 7.38 23.85
C PHE A 104 -7.87 6.55 22.77
N LYS A 105 -8.97 5.90 23.16
CA LYS A 105 -9.87 5.08 22.29
C LYS A 105 -9.20 3.86 21.66
N LYS A 106 -9.89 2.71 21.74
CA LYS A 106 -9.44 1.42 21.19
C LYS A 106 -9.14 1.43 19.68
N ASP A 107 -9.69 2.38 18.92
CA ASP A 107 -9.53 2.45 17.45
C ASP A 107 -8.42 3.41 16.98
N GLY A 108 -7.65 4.01 17.89
CA GLY A 108 -6.63 5.02 17.56
C GLY A 108 -7.22 6.28 16.88
N LEU A 109 -6.37 7.25 16.54
CA LEU A 109 -6.81 8.42 15.74
C LEU A 109 -7.08 8.01 14.28
N MET A 110 -6.51 6.89 13.85
CA MET A 110 -6.45 6.47 12.45
C MET A 110 -7.45 5.38 12.07
N ALA A 111 -8.18 4.78 13.02
CA ALA A 111 -9.15 3.70 12.75
C ALA A 111 -8.49 2.43 12.18
N THR A 112 -7.40 1.98 12.82
CA THR A 112 -6.70 0.73 12.47
C THR A 112 -7.10 -0.42 13.42
N HIS A 113 -6.99 -1.66 12.95
CA HIS A 113 -7.27 -2.88 13.73
C HIS A 113 -6.00 -3.64 14.13
N ASP A 114 -4.88 -2.93 14.31
CA ASP A 114 -3.55 -3.53 14.44
C ASP A 114 -3.36 -4.32 15.74
N GLN A 115 -3.66 -3.73 16.91
CA GLN A 115 -3.56 -4.45 18.19
C GLN A 115 -4.55 -5.62 18.28
N GLU A 116 -5.77 -5.45 17.76
CA GLU A 116 -6.79 -6.50 17.73
C GLU A 116 -6.32 -7.70 16.88
N THR A 117 -5.67 -7.43 15.76
CA THR A 117 -5.12 -8.46 14.87
C THR A 117 -3.91 -9.17 15.47
N GLU A 118 -3.02 -8.46 16.17
CA GLU A 118 -1.92 -9.11 16.90
C GLU A 118 -2.45 -10.02 18.02
N GLU A 119 -3.42 -9.55 18.80
CA GLU A 119 -4.07 -10.35 19.85
C GLU A 119 -4.73 -11.61 19.28
N TYR A 120 -5.47 -11.46 18.17
CA TYR A 120 -6.15 -12.56 17.49
C TYR A 120 -5.17 -13.70 17.13
N PHE A 121 -3.97 -13.37 16.65
CA PHE A 121 -2.99 -14.36 16.23
C PHE A 121 -2.02 -14.82 17.33
N ARG A 122 -1.99 -14.17 18.50
CA ARG A 122 -0.97 -14.39 19.54
C ARG A 122 -0.79 -15.85 20.00
N LYS A 123 -1.87 -16.64 20.00
CA LYS A 123 -1.86 -18.05 20.41
C LYS A 123 -1.98 -19.04 19.24
N THR A 124 -1.76 -18.56 18.02
CA THR A 124 -1.83 -19.37 16.79
C THR A 124 -0.42 -19.63 16.23
N LYS A 125 -0.34 -20.39 15.14
CA LYS A 125 0.92 -20.55 14.37
C LYS A 125 1.18 -19.40 13.38
N VAL A 126 0.27 -18.42 13.31
CA VAL A 126 0.46 -17.20 12.51
C VAL A 126 1.36 -16.25 13.28
N HIS A 127 2.42 -15.76 12.65
CA HIS A 127 3.36 -14.84 13.27
C HIS A 127 3.05 -13.40 12.86
N CYS A 128 2.28 -12.70 13.69
CA CYS A 128 1.93 -11.29 13.51
C CYS A 128 2.80 -10.39 14.38
N PHE A 129 3.43 -9.37 13.78
CA PHE A 129 4.24 -8.38 14.49
C PHE A 129 3.77 -6.96 14.18
N LEU A 130 3.60 -6.18 15.25
CA LEU A 130 3.37 -4.75 15.18
C LEU A 130 4.67 -4.02 14.84
N CYS A 131 4.61 -3.21 13.81
CA CYS A 131 5.75 -2.66 13.10
C CYS A 131 5.66 -1.13 13.18
N PRO A 132 6.32 -0.49 14.17
CA PRO A 132 6.27 0.96 14.32
C PRO A 132 7.10 1.65 13.24
N ARG A 133 6.76 2.92 13.01
CA ARG A 133 7.50 3.79 12.09
C ARG A 133 8.10 4.97 12.85
N ASN A 134 9.42 5.03 12.89
CA ASN A 134 10.15 6.21 13.34
C ASN A 134 10.65 6.97 12.11
N PRO A 135 10.20 8.21 11.85
CA PRO A 135 10.63 9.00 10.71
C PRO A 135 12.06 9.49 10.90
N ASP A 136 12.80 9.60 9.80
CA ASP A 136 14.13 10.21 9.82
C ASP A 136 14.04 11.74 9.87
N ASN A 137 13.56 12.28 10.99
CA ASN A 137 13.33 13.72 11.18
C ASN A 137 14.17 14.26 12.35
N GLY A 138 15.30 14.90 12.04
CA GLY A 138 16.08 15.67 13.00
C GLY A 138 15.42 17.01 13.39
N ARG A 139 14.24 16.98 14.02
CA ARG A 139 13.61 18.12 14.72
C ARG A 139 13.70 17.89 16.24
N SER A 140 13.39 18.91 17.05
CA SER A 140 13.35 18.84 18.53
C SER A 140 12.67 17.56 19.05
N ILE A 141 13.19 16.95 20.13
CA ILE A 141 12.73 15.67 20.71
C ILE A 141 11.19 15.62 20.84
N VAL A 142 10.57 16.68 21.35
CA VAL A 142 9.09 16.77 21.53
C VAL A 142 8.35 16.76 20.19
N GLN A 143 8.88 17.46 19.19
CA GLN A 143 8.31 17.47 17.85
C GLN A 143 8.59 16.15 17.11
N GLY A 144 9.71 15.48 17.42
CA GLY A 144 10.06 14.16 16.93
C GLY A 144 9.08 13.08 17.39
N PHE A 145 8.63 13.11 18.66
CA PHE A 145 7.61 12.19 19.18
C PHE A 145 6.25 12.37 18.51
N ALA A 146 5.74 13.59 18.43
CA ALA A 146 4.46 13.88 17.78
C ALA A 146 4.47 13.53 16.28
N ILE A 147 5.59 13.78 15.60
CA ILE A 147 5.77 13.44 14.20
C ILE A 147 5.95 11.92 14.01
N SER A 148 6.63 11.22 14.92
CA SER A 148 6.80 9.78 14.84
C SER A 148 5.49 9.00 14.95
N ALA A 149 4.50 9.53 15.67
CA ALA A 149 3.16 8.97 15.73
C ALA A 149 2.33 9.24 14.46
N MET A 150 2.79 10.13 13.55
CA MET A 150 2.06 10.53 12.34
C MET A 150 2.57 9.87 11.05
N PHE A 151 3.71 9.18 11.08
CA PHE A 151 4.19 8.41 9.94
C PHE A 151 3.75 6.95 10.08
N SER A 152 3.21 6.39 9.01
CA SER A 152 2.78 5.00 8.96
C SER A 152 3.61 4.16 7.99
N HIS A 153 3.61 2.85 8.20
CA HIS A 153 3.93 1.94 7.11
C HIS A 153 2.70 1.88 6.21
N HIS A 154 2.74 2.63 5.11
CA HIS A 154 1.65 2.74 4.15
C HIS A 154 1.91 1.90 2.88
N GLU A 155 2.87 0.96 2.96
CA GLU A 155 2.96 -0.14 2.01
C GLU A 155 1.74 -1.03 2.26
N LYS A 156 0.79 -0.98 1.34
CA LYS A 156 -0.53 -1.56 1.53
C LYS A 156 -0.61 -2.92 0.86
N THR A 157 -0.61 -3.96 1.68
CA THR A 157 -1.56 -5.07 1.56
C THR A 157 -2.75 -4.73 2.48
N GLU A 158 -3.42 -3.61 2.22
CA GLU A 158 -4.63 -3.26 2.97
C GLU A 158 -5.73 -4.22 2.53
N ILE A 159 -6.17 -5.06 3.46
CA ILE A 159 -7.27 -6.00 3.22
C ILE A 159 -8.51 -5.40 3.87
N GLU A 160 -8.86 -4.19 3.45
CA GLU A 160 -10.08 -3.46 3.80
C GLU A 160 -10.57 -2.74 2.53
N GLY A 161 -11.86 -2.33 2.49
CA GLY A 161 -12.40 -1.58 1.34
C GLY A 161 -13.03 -2.43 0.22
N TYR A 162 -13.76 -3.50 0.56
CA TYR A 162 -14.55 -4.25 -0.44
C TYR A 162 -15.59 -3.35 -1.11
N ASP A 163 -15.53 -3.24 -2.44
CA ASP A 163 -16.55 -2.60 -3.24
C ASP A 163 -16.65 -3.19 -4.65
N LYS A 164 -17.71 -2.81 -5.36
CA LYS A 164 -17.93 -3.14 -6.78
C LYS A 164 -17.96 -1.86 -7.61
N LEU A 165 -17.88 -2.01 -8.93
CA LEU A 165 -17.88 -0.90 -9.88
C LEU A 165 -19.12 0.01 -9.74
N GLU A 166 -20.25 -0.53 -9.27
CA GLU A 166 -21.48 0.23 -9.09
C GLU A 166 -21.44 1.21 -7.91
N HIS A 167 -20.49 1.06 -6.97
CA HIS A 167 -20.31 1.92 -5.79
C HIS A 167 -21.63 2.28 -5.08
N PRO A 168 -22.42 1.28 -4.63
CA PRO A 168 -23.74 1.51 -4.07
C PRO A 168 -23.67 2.29 -2.74
N LEU A 169 -24.45 3.36 -2.64
CA LEU A 169 -24.57 4.17 -1.43
C LEU A 169 -25.51 3.55 -0.37
N PHE A 170 -26.60 2.92 -0.84
CA PHE A 170 -27.70 2.43 0.02
C PHE A 170 -28.12 0.99 -0.28
N SER A 171 -28.08 0.56 -1.54
CA SER A 171 -28.66 -0.73 -1.97
C SER A 171 -27.92 -1.96 -1.45
N SER A 172 -26.65 -1.83 -1.08
CA SER A 172 -25.84 -2.91 -0.53
C SER A 172 -25.87 -3.01 1.00
N LEU A 173 -26.50 -2.05 1.69
CA LEU A 173 -26.53 -1.97 3.15
C LEU A 173 -27.26 -3.14 3.79
N GLY A 174 -28.23 -3.76 3.10
CA GLY A 174 -28.90 -4.98 3.56
C GLY A 174 -28.20 -6.29 3.15
N THR A 175 -27.06 -6.21 2.46
CA THR A 175 -26.36 -7.37 1.89
C THR A 175 -24.85 -7.32 2.16
N THR A 176 -24.03 -7.03 1.16
CA THR A 176 -22.56 -7.14 1.20
C THR A 176 -21.87 -6.20 2.19
N HIS A 177 -22.55 -5.10 2.54
CA HIS A 177 -22.00 -4.05 3.42
C HIS A 177 -22.74 -3.96 4.77
N TYR A 178 -23.63 -4.91 5.10
CA TYR A 178 -24.34 -4.88 6.39
C TYR A 178 -23.40 -4.99 7.59
N ASN A 179 -22.46 -5.94 7.52
CA ASN A 179 -21.41 -6.15 8.53
C ASN A 179 -20.09 -5.43 8.19
N ASP A 180 -20.09 -4.58 7.16
CA ASP A 180 -18.91 -3.84 6.68
C ASP A 180 -19.34 -2.42 6.24
N PHE A 181 -20.01 -1.73 7.16
CA PHE A 181 -20.47 -0.36 6.96
C PHE A 181 -19.36 0.62 7.33
N HIS A 182 -18.84 1.34 6.32
CA HIS A 182 -17.80 2.34 6.48
C HIS A 182 -18.35 3.74 6.16
N GLN A 183 -18.24 4.67 7.11
CA GLN A 183 -18.63 6.07 6.94
C GLN A 183 -17.96 6.96 8.01
N PRO A 184 -16.67 7.30 7.87
CA PRO A 184 -15.91 8.10 8.83
C PRO A 184 -16.15 9.62 8.70
N ASN A 185 -16.87 10.08 7.68
CA ASN A 185 -17.07 11.53 7.43
C ASN A 185 -18.18 12.13 8.32
N PHE A 186 -19.06 11.30 8.90
CA PHE A 186 -20.14 11.76 9.78
C PHE A 186 -19.99 11.23 11.20
N PRO A 187 -19.96 12.09 12.23
CA PRO A 187 -19.91 11.67 13.63
C PRO A 187 -21.08 10.74 13.98
N GLY A 188 -20.75 9.55 14.49
CA GLY A 188 -21.74 8.57 14.93
C GLY A 188 -22.54 7.93 13.79
N ALA A 189 -22.02 7.93 12.55
CA ALA A 189 -22.55 7.10 11.47
C ALA A 189 -22.57 5.62 11.90
N SER A 190 -23.63 4.92 11.52
CA SER A 190 -23.75 3.49 11.78
C SER A 190 -24.80 2.89 10.86
N ILE A 191 -24.68 1.60 10.56
CA ILE A 191 -25.67 0.88 9.74
C ILE A 191 -27.10 1.01 10.27
N LYS A 192 -27.28 1.08 11.59
CA LYS A 192 -28.60 1.26 12.25
C LYS A 192 -29.27 2.60 11.94
N LYS A 193 -28.47 3.63 11.63
CA LYS A 193 -28.95 4.97 11.26
C LYS A 193 -29.15 5.11 9.74
N GLY A 194 -28.80 4.09 8.96
CA GLY A 194 -28.85 4.11 7.51
C GLY A 194 -27.57 4.67 6.86
N GLY A 195 -27.63 4.82 5.54
CA GLY A 195 -26.53 5.33 4.72
C GLY A 195 -26.50 6.87 4.60
N PRO A 196 -25.68 7.40 3.67
CA PRO A 196 -24.87 6.64 2.72
C PRO A 196 -23.63 6.01 3.38
N ARG A 197 -23.24 4.80 2.97
CA ARG A 197 -21.84 4.37 3.18
C ARG A 197 -20.91 5.22 2.32
N GLU A 198 -19.62 5.23 2.63
CA GLU A 198 -18.59 5.76 1.73
C GLU A 198 -18.13 4.63 0.79
N PRO A 199 -18.46 4.67 -0.52
CA PRO A 199 -17.93 3.71 -1.48
C PRO A 199 -16.41 3.81 -1.60
N TRP A 200 -15.76 2.69 -1.92
CA TRP A 200 -14.30 2.58 -1.96
C TRP A 200 -13.84 2.32 -3.39
N HIS A 201 -13.41 3.38 -4.08
CA HIS A 201 -12.78 3.26 -5.41
C HIS A 201 -11.27 3.15 -5.23
N ASP A 202 -10.70 1.99 -5.57
CA ASP A 202 -9.25 1.74 -5.47
C ASP A 202 -8.74 0.89 -6.65
N VAL A 203 -7.41 0.77 -6.79
CA VAL A 203 -6.74 0.01 -7.85
C VAL A 203 -5.69 -0.91 -7.25
N HIS A 204 -5.74 -2.20 -7.58
CA HIS A 204 -4.79 -3.22 -7.14
C HIS A 204 -4.17 -3.97 -8.33
N CYS A 205 -3.01 -4.59 -8.13
CA CYS A 205 -2.39 -5.47 -9.12
C CYS A 205 -1.87 -6.78 -8.51
N GLY A 206 -2.05 -7.88 -9.24
CA GLY A 206 -1.30 -9.12 -9.03
C GLY A 206 0.03 -9.06 -9.81
N LEU A 207 1.10 -9.55 -9.21
CA LEU A 207 2.44 -9.53 -9.81
C LEU A 207 2.98 -10.96 -9.89
N GLU A 208 3.32 -11.39 -11.10
CA GLU A 208 3.86 -12.72 -11.38
C GLU A 208 5.24 -12.63 -12.02
N GLY A 209 6.05 -13.69 -11.90
CA GLY A 209 7.39 -13.75 -12.48
C GLY A 209 8.48 -13.10 -11.60
N PRO A 210 9.62 -12.66 -12.19
CA PRO A 210 10.77 -12.18 -11.43
C PRO A 210 10.47 -11.04 -10.45
N VAL A 211 9.56 -10.13 -10.81
CA VAL A 211 9.20 -8.98 -9.95
C VAL A 211 8.55 -9.41 -8.62
N ALA A 212 7.93 -10.60 -8.55
CA ALA A 212 7.41 -11.14 -7.30
C ALA A 212 8.51 -11.38 -6.27
N TRP A 213 9.72 -11.75 -6.73
CA TRP A 213 10.89 -11.90 -5.86
C TRP A 213 11.39 -10.57 -5.31
N ASP A 214 11.29 -9.48 -6.08
CA ASP A 214 11.69 -8.15 -5.60
C ASP A 214 10.80 -7.68 -4.44
N VAL A 215 9.51 -8.01 -4.51
CA VAL A 215 8.57 -7.73 -3.42
C VAL A 215 8.86 -8.63 -2.22
N LEU A 216 9.06 -9.93 -2.42
CA LEU A 216 9.44 -10.86 -1.36
C LEU A 216 10.72 -10.35 -0.65
N TYR A 217 11.70 -9.91 -1.43
CA TYR A 217 12.93 -9.33 -0.91
C TYR A 217 12.65 -8.07 -0.08
N ASN A 218 11.76 -7.18 -0.52
CA ASN A 218 11.32 -6.04 0.29
C ASN A 218 10.73 -6.48 1.64
N PHE A 219 9.84 -7.49 1.65
CA PHE A 219 9.29 -8.05 2.87
C PHE A 219 10.39 -8.56 3.80
N GLU A 220 11.31 -9.38 3.29
CA GLU A 220 12.41 -9.92 4.07
C GLU A 220 13.32 -8.84 4.65
N GLN A 221 13.61 -7.77 3.90
CA GLN A 221 14.40 -6.65 4.37
C GLN A 221 13.73 -5.98 5.59
N ARG A 222 12.41 -5.78 5.53
CA ARG A 222 11.62 -5.20 6.64
C ARG A 222 11.55 -6.16 7.83
N TRP A 223 11.25 -7.42 7.57
CA TRP A 223 11.18 -8.46 8.60
C TRP A 223 12.50 -8.62 9.35
N LYS A 224 13.63 -8.71 8.62
CA LYS A 224 14.97 -8.81 9.23
C LYS A 224 15.30 -7.61 10.11
N ARG A 225 14.83 -6.42 9.73
CA ARG A 225 15.05 -5.20 10.53
C ARG A 225 14.24 -5.22 11.84
N GLN A 226 13.03 -5.75 11.81
CA GLN A 226 12.08 -5.64 12.93
C GLN A 226 12.07 -6.85 13.85
N VAL A 227 12.17 -8.05 13.26
CA VAL A 227 12.03 -9.34 13.95
C VAL A 227 13.34 -10.17 13.90
N GLY A 228 14.26 -9.81 13.00
CA GLY A 228 15.49 -10.57 12.75
C GLY A 228 15.26 -11.74 11.80
N ASN A 229 16.11 -12.78 11.88
CA ASN A 229 16.01 -13.95 11.00
C ASN A 229 15.00 -15.01 11.47
N ARG A 230 14.21 -14.73 12.51
CA ARG A 230 13.24 -15.69 13.06
C ARG A 230 12.11 -15.90 12.06
N PHE A 231 11.64 -17.14 11.95
CA PHE A 231 10.46 -17.56 11.15
C PHE A 231 10.56 -17.42 9.62
N LEU A 232 11.48 -16.61 9.09
CA LEU A 232 11.75 -16.56 7.66
C LEU A 232 12.20 -17.93 7.14
N ILE A 233 11.68 -18.32 5.98
CA ILE A 233 12.16 -19.50 5.27
C ILE A 233 13.62 -19.23 4.83
N PRO A 234 14.59 -20.08 5.22
CA PRO A 234 15.97 -19.89 4.82
C PRO A 234 16.13 -19.96 3.29
N LEU A 235 17.02 -19.14 2.73
CA LEU A 235 17.28 -19.09 1.29
C LEU A 235 17.58 -20.48 0.71
N ASN A 236 18.38 -21.30 1.39
CA ASN A 236 18.69 -22.66 0.95
C ASN A 236 17.45 -23.57 0.81
N LYS A 237 16.39 -23.29 1.57
CA LYS A 237 15.11 -23.99 1.50
C LYS A 237 14.23 -23.37 0.41
N LEU A 238 14.21 -22.04 0.28
CA LEU A 238 13.55 -21.35 -0.83
C LEU A 238 14.10 -21.82 -2.19
N ASN A 239 15.42 -21.94 -2.34
CA ASN A 239 16.07 -22.37 -3.58
C ASN A 239 15.73 -23.81 -3.99
N LYS A 240 15.27 -24.64 -3.05
CA LYS A 240 14.82 -26.02 -3.31
C LYS A 240 13.34 -26.11 -3.64
N ILE A 241 12.57 -25.12 -3.21
CA ILE A 241 11.12 -25.07 -3.30
C ILE A 241 10.70 -24.27 -4.55
N LEU A 242 11.39 -23.16 -4.79
CA LEU A 242 11.03 -22.19 -5.80
C LEU A 242 11.96 -22.30 -7.00
N ILE A 243 11.36 -22.24 -8.18
CA ILE A 243 12.10 -21.96 -9.41
C ILE A 243 12.59 -20.51 -9.29
N HIS A 244 13.90 -20.33 -9.26
CA HIS A 244 14.49 -18.99 -9.30
C HIS A 244 14.04 -18.26 -10.56
N PRO A 245 14.15 -16.93 -10.61
CA PRO A 245 14.14 -16.23 -11.87
C PRO A 245 15.39 -16.64 -12.66
N THR A 246 15.39 -17.84 -13.24
CA THR A 246 16.09 -18.10 -14.49
C THR A 246 15.54 -17.10 -15.47
N SER A 247 16.40 -16.48 -16.29
CA SER A 247 15.99 -15.71 -17.47
C SER A 247 14.92 -16.53 -18.17
N THR A 248 13.66 -16.18 -17.94
CA THR A 248 12.55 -17.07 -18.26
C THR A 248 12.61 -17.22 -19.77
N THR A 249 12.58 -18.49 -20.22
CA THR A 249 12.22 -18.89 -21.57
C THR A 249 11.28 -17.84 -22.13
N ILE A 250 11.83 -16.96 -22.97
CA ILE A 250 11.04 -16.02 -23.74
C ILE A 250 10.03 -16.92 -24.44
N SER A 251 8.78 -16.91 -23.98
CA SER A 251 7.68 -17.43 -24.76
C SER A 251 7.89 -16.78 -26.13
N SER A 252 7.91 -17.61 -27.18
CA SER A 252 8.27 -17.22 -28.55
C SER A 252 7.92 -15.76 -28.81
N SER A 253 8.85 -15.01 -29.40
CA SER A 253 8.82 -13.54 -29.62
C SER A 253 7.54 -12.89 -30.16
N ASP A 254 6.50 -13.68 -30.44
CA ASP A 254 5.13 -13.31 -30.79
C ASP A 254 4.16 -13.18 -29.59
N ASP A 255 4.58 -13.46 -28.36
CA ASP A 255 3.67 -13.34 -27.21
C ASP A 255 3.49 -11.85 -26.82
N THR A 256 2.41 -11.26 -27.33
CA THR A 256 2.01 -9.87 -27.10
C THR A 256 1.63 -9.55 -25.66
N GLU A 257 1.60 -10.56 -24.78
CA GLU A 257 1.18 -10.43 -23.38
C GLU A 257 2.34 -10.31 -22.38
N ASN A 258 3.59 -10.22 -22.86
CA ASN A 258 4.78 -10.06 -22.01
C ASN A 258 4.91 -8.65 -21.41
N TRP A 259 5.22 -8.58 -20.10
CA TRP A 259 5.38 -7.32 -19.35
C TRP A 259 6.81 -7.13 -18.83
N TYR A 260 7.34 -5.91 -19.01
CA TYR A 260 8.54 -5.46 -18.32
C TYR A 260 8.12 -4.67 -17.08
N LEU A 261 8.44 -5.21 -15.91
CA LEU A 261 8.07 -4.64 -14.61
C LEU A 261 9.32 -4.26 -13.82
N GLN A 262 9.22 -3.16 -13.08
CA GLN A 262 10.25 -2.70 -12.16
C GLN A 262 9.57 -2.27 -10.86
N LEU A 263 10.06 -2.77 -9.73
CA LEU A 263 9.57 -2.37 -8.41
C LEU A 263 10.22 -1.06 -7.97
N PHE A 264 9.42 -0.17 -7.37
CA PHE A 264 9.87 1.09 -6.80
C PHE A 264 9.38 1.22 -5.37
N ARG A 265 10.10 1.93 -4.50
CA ARG A 265 9.74 2.07 -3.08
C ARG A 265 9.97 3.50 -2.58
N PHE A 266 9.38 3.78 -1.43
CA PHE A 266 9.76 4.90 -0.57
C PHE A 266 10.00 4.34 0.84
N ILE A 267 11.26 4.13 1.20
CA ILE A 267 11.64 3.42 2.43
C ILE A 267 13.02 3.87 2.91
N ASP A 268 13.29 3.84 4.21
CA ASP A 268 14.60 4.20 4.76
C ASP A 268 15.27 3.08 5.55
N GLY A 269 16.59 3.18 5.71
CA GLY A 269 17.41 2.21 6.45
C GLY A 269 17.04 2.05 7.93
N GLY A 270 16.16 2.89 8.46
CA GLY A 270 15.57 2.71 9.78
C GLY A 270 14.65 1.50 9.84
N VAL A 271 14.00 1.15 8.72
CA VAL A 271 12.96 0.11 8.63
C VAL A 271 13.30 -1.06 7.71
N VAL A 272 14.44 -1.02 7.03
CA VAL A 272 14.97 -2.16 6.24
C VAL A 272 16.37 -2.55 6.66
N SER A 273 16.68 -3.84 6.49
CA SER A 273 18.04 -4.37 6.59
C SER A 273 18.70 -4.43 5.20
N GLY A 274 20.01 -4.23 5.15
CA GLY A 274 20.83 -4.41 3.94
C GLY A 274 21.08 -3.16 3.10
N PHE A 275 20.61 -1.98 3.53
CA PHE A 275 21.05 -0.73 2.92
C PHE A 275 22.54 -0.44 3.23
N PRO A 276 23.28 0.15 2.28
CA PRO A 276 24.66 0.56 2.50
C PRO A 276 24.73 1.62 3.62
N LYS A 277 25.82 1.61 4.38
CA LYS A 277 26.03 2.53 5.50
C LYS A 277 26.74 3.82 5.09
N ASN A 278 27.48 3.77 4.00
CA ASN A 278 28.34 4.79 3.44
C ASN A 278 27.65 5.51 2.28
N HIS A 279 27.87 6.82 2.20
CA HIS A 279 27.20 7.70 1.24
C HIS A 279 27.54 7.37 -0.22
N THR A 280 28.77 6.95 -0.49
CA THR A 280 29.24 6.60 -1.84
C THR A 280 28.49 5.40 -2.38
N ASP A 281 28.48 4.28 -1.65
CA ASP A 281 27.77 3.06 -2.04
C ASP A 281 26.25 3.32 -2.15
N ALA A 282 25.68 4.14 -1.25
CA ALA A 282 24.27 4.55 -1.36
C ALA A 282 23.98 5.28 -2.68
N ALA A 283 24.85 6.20 -3.09
CA ALA A 283 24.68 6.94 -4.34
C ALA A 283 24.85 6.05 -5.58
N GLU A 284 25.74 5.05 -5.55
CA GLU A 284 25.93 4.08 -6.64
C GLU A 284 24.66 3.29 -6.96
N ILE A 285 23.88 2.96 -5.93
CA ILE A 285 22.57 2.30 -6.08
C ILE A 285 21.39 3.29 -6.06
N ARG A 286 21.66 4.59 -6.30
CA ARG A 286 20.68 5.68 -6.45
C ARG A 286 19.82 5.94 -5.20
N LEU A 287 20.30 5.55 -4.03
CA LEU A 287 19.71 5.94 -2.76
C LEU A 287 20.23 7.32 -2.35
N VAL A 288 19.42 8.04 -1.58
CA VAL A 288 19.78 9.36 -1.07
C VAL A 288 20.15 9.24 0.40
N THR A 289 21.10 10.05 0.84
CA THR A 289 21.39 10.17 2.27
C THR A 289 20.37 11.11 2.91
N GLY A 290 19.60 10.59 3.86
CA GLY A 290 18.75 11.36 4.77
C GLY A 290 19.55 12.01 5.89
N LYS A 291 18.92 12.25 7.04
CA LYS A 291 19.64 12.81 8.20
C LYS A 291 20.39 11.72 8.96
N ASN A 292 19.69 10.65 9.30
CA ASN A 292 20.26 9.52 10.05
C ASN A 292 20.27 8.23 9.22
N ASN A 293 19.43 8.12 8.20
CA ASN A 293 19.28 6.91 7.39
C ASN A 293 19.46 7.18 5.90
N VAL A 294 19.88 6.15 5.17
CA VAL A 294 19.78 6.13 3.70
C VAL A 294 18.32 5.92 3.31
N ILE A 295 17.86 6.65 2.30
CA ILE A 295 16.47 6.72 1.83
C ILE A 295 16.40 6.26 0.38
N ASP A 296 15.53 5.28 0.13
CA ASP A 296 15.01 4.95 -1.19
C ASP A 296 13.82 5.86 -1.49
N ARG A 297 13.89 6.57 -2.60
CA ARG A 297 12.83 7.47 -3.12
C ARG A 297 12.44 7.11 -4.55
N SER A 298 12.71 5.88 -4.96
CA SER A 298 12.55 5.42 -6.34
C SER A 298 11.12 5.55 -6.86
N ILE A 299 10.09 5.56 -5.99
CA ILE A 299 8.72 5.93 -6.38
C ILE A 299 8.69 7.34 -6.99
N GLN A 300 9.24 8.35 -6.30
CA GLN A 300 9.24 9.73 -6.80
C GLN A 300 9.98 9.80 -8.13
N ASP A 301 11.12 9.13 -8.24
CA ASP A 301 11.95 9.16 -9.44
C ASP A 301 11.23 8.48 -10.61
N ALA A 302 10.54 7.36 -10.38
CA ALA A 302 9.72 6.68 -11.38
C ALA A 302 8.60 7.59 -11.92
N TYR A 303 7.89 8.30 -11.03
CA TYR A 303 6.88 9.28 -11.42
C TYR A 303 7.49 10.41 -12.28
N ILE A 304 8.62 10.98 -11.87
CA ILE A 304 9.32 12.04 -12.64
C ILE A 304 9.67 11.53 -14.04
N HIS A 305 10.29 10.34 -14.13
CA HIS A 305 10.65 9.74 -15.41
C HIS A 305 9.44 9.42 -16.29
N ALA A 306 8.33 8.95 -15.70
CA ALA A 306 7.08 8.69 -16.41
C ALA A 306 6.47 9.97 -16.99
N ILE A 307 6.43 11.05 -16.20
CA ILE A 307 5.95 12.35 -16.66
C ILE A 307 6.83 12.90 -17.78
N ARG A 308 8.15 12.91 -17.58
CA ARG A 308 9.11 13.46 -18.55
C ARG A 308 9.07 12.75 -19.89
N ARG A 309 8.84 11.42 -19.93
CA ARG A 309 8.73 10.67 -21.20
C ARG A 309 7.33 10.73 -21.84
N ALA A 310 6.31 11.22 -21.14
CA ALA A 310 4.94 11.27 -21.66
C ALA A 310 4.85 12.12 -22.94
N LYS A 311 4.17 11.58 -23.95
CA LYS A 311 4.01 12.20 -25.28
C LYS A 311 2.59 12.68 -25.56
N ASN A 312 1.57 11.98 -25.05
CA ASN A 312 0.17 12.13 -25.46
C ASN A 312 -0.73 12.63 -24.32
N PHE A 313 -0.83 11.88 -23.22
CA PHE A 313 -1.61 12.27 -22.07
C PHE A 313 -1.08 11.61 -20.79
N ILE A 314 -1.52 12.12 -19.64
CA ILE A 314 -1.31 11.53 -18.33
C ILE A 314 -2.67 11.44 -17.63
N TYR A 315 -2.92 10.30 -16.98
CA TYR A 315 -4.11 10.06 -16.17
C TYR A 315 -3.67 9.66 -14.76
N ILE A 316 -4.12 10.39 -13.75
CA ILE A 316 -3.77 10.15 -12.34
C ILE A 316 -5.07 9.96 -11.56
N LYS A 317 -5.16 8.84 -10.84
CA LYS A 317 -6.07 8.67 -9.69
C LYS A 317 -5.21 8.64 -8.45
N ASN A 318 -5.44 9.54 -7.50
CA ASN A 318 -4.68 9.56 -6.26
C ASN A 318 -5.54 10.11 -5.11
N GLN A 319 -5.31 9.64 -3.89
CA GLN A 319 -6.01 10.14 -2.71
C GLN A 319 -5.60 11.58 -2.37
N TYR A 320 -4.35 11.94 -2.68
CA TYR A 320 -3.79 13.26 -2.43
C TYR A 320 -3.13 13.83 -3.69
N PHE A 321 -3.18 15.16 -3.82
CA PHE A 321 -2.48 15.88 -4.88
C PHE A 321 -1.98 17.25 -4.38
N LEU A 322 -1.00 17.21 -3.47
CA LEU A 322 -0.43 18.40 -2.81
C LEU A 322 1.09 18.27 -2.66
N GLU A 323 1.86 18.92 -3.53
CA GLU A 323 3.33 18.91 -3.46
C GLU A 323 3.92 20.15 -4.16
N SER A 324 5.23 20.15 -4.39
CA SER A 324 5.97 21.21 -5.08
C SER A 324 5.83 22.58 -4.42
N SER A 325 5.79 22.60 -3.09
CA SER A 325 5.60 23.81 -2.27
C SER A 325 6.57 24.93 -2.61
N PHE A 326 7.81 24.62 -2.98
CA PHE A 326 8.80 25.62 -3.43
C PHE A 326 8.33 26.49 -4.62
N GLY A 327 7.31 26.06 -5.37
CA GLY A 327 6.70 26.81 -6.47
C GLY A 327 5.40 27.53 -6.11
N TRP A 328 4.93 27.45 -4.87
CA TRP A 328 3.68 28.08 -4.43
C TRP A 328 3.84 29.59 -4.30
N ARG A 329 2.74 30.31 -4.57
CA ARG A 329 2.64 31.76 -4.35
C ARG A 329 1.65 31.98 -3.23
N SER A 330 2.13 32.47 -2.10
CA SER A 330 1.28 32.84 -0.97
C SER A 330 1.89 34.02 -0.23
N SER A 331 1.04 34.94 0.22
CA SER A 331 1.38 36.04 1.13
C SER A 331 1.26 35.62 2.59
N ASP A 332 0.49 34.57 2.87
CA ASP A 332 -0.02 34.28 4.21
C ASP A 332 0.76 33.15 4.90
N ILE A 333 1.51 32.36 4.12
CA ILE A 333 2.38 31.30 4.63
C ILE A 333 3.82 31.53 4.21
N LYS A 334 4.74 31.18 5.12
CA LYS A 334 6.15 31.06 4.78
C LYS A 334 6.38 29.72 4.07
N VAL A 335 6.40 29.75 2.75
CA VAL A 335 6.50 28.58 1.87
C VAL A 335 7.65 27.64 2.23
N GLN A 336 8.79 28.18 2.70
CA GLN A 336 9.95 27.37 3.10
C GLN A 336 9.67 26.45 4.29
N ASP A 337 8.67 26.78 5.11
CA ASP A 337 8.32 26.00 6.30
C ASP A 337 7.37 24.83 5.97
N ILE A 338 6.78 24.80 4.77
CA ILE A 338 5.86 23.75 4.31
C ILE A 338 6.61 22.45 4.01
N ASN A 339 7.77 22.53 3.35
CA ASN A 339 8.66 21.40 3.07
C ASN A 339 8.03 20.22 2.28
N ALA A 340 6.97 20.48 1.51
CA ALA A 340 6.41 19.52 0.55
C ALA A 340 7.18 19.62 -0.79
N LEU A 341 8.42 19.10 -0.81
CA LEU A 341 9.40 19.37 -1.88
C LEU A 341 9.32 18.40 -3.07
N HIS A 342 8.37 17.47 -3.07
CA HIS A 342 8.19 16.50 -4.16
C HIS A 342 7.79 17.22 -5.46
N LEU A 343 8.22 16.66 -6.59
CA LEU A 343 8.26 17.38 -7.88
C LEU A 343 7.04 17.11 -8.75
N ILE A 344 6.08 16.27 -8.34
CA ILE A 344 5.10 15.70 -9.26
C ILE A 344 4.20 16.78 -9.88
N PRO A 345 3.58 17.70 -9.12
CA PRO A 345 2.81 18.82 -9.69
C PRO A 345 3.66 19.72 -10.59
N LYS A 346 4.92 20.01 -10.19
CA LYS A 346 5.81 20.87 -10.98
C LYS A 346 6.18 20.23 -12.32
N GLU A 347 6.57 18.96 -12.33
CA GLU A 347 6.90 18.22 -13.56
C GLU A 347 5.71 18.14 -14.52
N LEU A 348 4.49 17.94 -14.00
CA LEU A 348 3.26 17.97 -14.80
C LEU A 348 3.06 19.33 -15.45
N SER A 349 3.15 20.41 -14.67
CA SER A 349 2.98 21.77 -15.20
C SER A 349 4.03 22.12 -16.26
N LEU A 350 5.30 21.78 -16.02
CA LEU A 350 6.39 22.00 -16.98
C LEU A 350 6.22 21.15 -18.25
N LYS A 351 5.77 19.90 -18.12
CA LYS A 351 5.44 19.06 -19.28
C LYS A 351 4.35 19.69 -20.14
N ILE A 352 3.29 20.22 -19.52
CA ILE A 352 2.21 20.90 -20.24
C ILE A 352 2.76 22.14 -20.97
N ILE A 353 3.55 22.99 -20.28
CA ILE A 353 4.17 24.18 -20.88
C ILE A 353 5.00 23.80 -22.10
N ASN A 354 5.91 22.83 -21.97
CA ASN A 354 6.75 22.36 -23.07
C ASN A 354 5.93 21.88 -24.27
N LYS A 355 4.76 21.27 -24.03
CA LYS A 355 3.86 20.78 -25.09
C LYS A 355 3.08 21.93 -25.75
N ILE A 356 2.68 22.93 -24.98
CA ILE A 356 2.07 24.17 -25.50
C ILE A 356 3.06 24.90 -26.40
N GLU A 357 4.29 25.11 -25.94
CA GLU A 357 5.36 25.77 -26.70
C GLU A 357 5.67 25.03 -28.01
N ALA A 358 5.69 23.69 -27.97
CA ALA A 358 5.86 22.85 -29.15
C ALA A 358 4.60 22.75 -30.04
N ARG A 359 3.48 23.39 -29.68
CA ARG A 359 2.16 23.28 -30.34
C ARG A 359 1.68 21.83 -30.51
N GLN A 360 1.96 20.99 -29.52
CA GLN A 360 1.57 19.58 -29.50
C GLN A 360 0.39 19.36 -28.56
N ARG A 361 -0.62 18.61 -29.02
CA ARG A 361 -1.74 18.20 -28.16
C ARG A 361 -1.22 17.35 -27.00
N PHE A 362 -1.56 17.76 -25.77
CA PHE A 362 -1.24 17.01 -24.56
C PHE A 362 -2.29 17.28 -23.49
N CYS A 363 -2.75 16.24 -22.79
CA CYS A 363 -3.78 16.37 -21.76
C CYS A 363 -3.32 15.71 -20.45
N VAL A 364 -3.65 16.33 -19.32
CA VAL A 364 -3.45 15.74 -18.00
C VAL A 364 -4.80 15.70 -17.30
N TYR A 365 -5.22 14.52 -16.86
CA TYR A 365 -6.45 14.30 -16.12
C TYR A 365 -6.09 13.82 -14.73
N ILE A 366 -6.63 14.48 -13.71
CA ILE A 366 -6.37 14.17 -12.30
C ILE A 366 -7.71 13.93 -11.63
N VAL A 367 -7.86 12.77 -11.00
CA VAL A 367 -9.01 12.38 -10.21
C VAL A 367 -8.54 12.23 -8.77
N ILE A 368 -9.13 13.04 -7.90
CA ILE A 368 -8.91 13.05 -6.45
C ILE A 368 -10.27 12.89 -5.75
N PRO A 369 -10.31 12.40 -4.50
CA PRO A 369 -11.55 12.39 -3.73
C PRO A 369 -12.07 13.82 -3.55
N MET A 370 -13.37 13.95 -3.28
CA MET A 370 -14.00 15.26 -3.06
C MET A 370 -13.36 16.01 -1.87
N TRP A 371 -12.99 15.26 -0.84
CA TRP A 371 -12.11 15.66 0.25
C TRP A 371 -11.37 14.41 0.77
N PRO A 372 -10.21 14.56 1.42
CA PRO A 372 -9.59 13.46 2.14
C PRO A 372 -10.51 12.89 3.22
N GLU A 373 -10.63 11.57 3.28
CA GLU A 373 -11.44 10.86 4.28
C GLU A 373 -11.24 11.44 5.69
N ARG A 374 -12.36 11.71 6.38
CA ARG A 374 -12.57 12.26 7.75
C ARG A 374 -13.64 13.38 7.66
N ILE A 375 -14.07 13.86 8.82
CA ILE A 375 -15.02 14.99 8.92
C ILE A 375 -14.50 16.18 8.10
N PRO A 376 -15.22 16.67 7.07
CA PRO A 376 -14.73 17.70 6.17
C PRO A 376 -14.34 19.01 6.87
N GLU A 377 -15.05 19.38 7.92
CA GLU A 377 -14.82 20.59 8.71
C GLU A 377 -13.66 20.46 9.70
N SER A 378 -13.07 19.27 9.82
CA SER A 378 -11.93 19.06 10.72
C SER A 378 -10.70 19.83 10.24
N SER A 379 -9.90 20.33 11.18
CA SER A 379 -8.70 21.10 10.89
C SER A 379 -7.68 20.34 10.04
N SER A 380 -7.63 19.00 10.16
CA SER A 380 -6.73 18.16 9.37
C SER A 380 -7.16 18.04 7.92
N VAL A 381 -8.47 18.02 7.64
CA VAL A 381 -9.01 18.01 6.26
C VAL A 381 -8.88 19.39 5.64
N GLN A 382 -9.27 20.44 6.36
CA GLN A 382 -9.13 21.83 5.89
C GLN A 382 -7.67 22.17 5.55
N ALA A 383 -6.71 21.82 6.40
CA ALA A 383 -5.28 22.06 6.14
C ALA A 383 -4.70 21.30 4.93
N LYS A 384 -5.43 20.34 4.35
CA LYS A 384 -5.04 19.64 3.12
C LYS A 384 -5.74 20.21 1.87
N LEU A 385 -6.87 20.89 2.07
CA LEU A 385 -7.67 21.51 1.01
C LEU A 385 -7.26 22.95 0.75
N ASP A 386 -6.87 23.67 1.81
CA ASP A 386 -6.25 25.01 1.78
C ASP A 386 -4.80 24.95 1.26
#